data_AF-N1TUT1-F1
#
_entry.id   AF-N1TUT1-F1
#
_cell.length_a   1.000
_cell.length_b   1.000
_cell.length_c   1.000
_cell.angle_alpha   90.00
_cell.angle_beta   90.00
_cell.angle_gamma   90.00
#
_symmetry.space_group_name_H-M   'P 1'
#
loop_
_entity.id
_entity.type
_entity.pdbx_description
1 polymer ?
#
loop_
_entity_poly.entity_id
_entity_poly.type
_entity_poly.pdbx_seq_one_letter_code
_entity_poly.pdbx_strand_id
1 'polypeptide(L)'
;MFAYYHDEKASIIFDSLNSSAIELYPELKKSNSNSNLTDSKNYSDANIVWRYDEERKRLMLPNIEREYKSVPLNFVNFPLTRELALEYHLLKELPEQLLLLKNIYGIVLTGNEFSFIPEILYRCTSLKAIEITTNKLKQFPSMGIPQLEALDVSNNEIKNLKGIGNFISLKTIFARNCSLKSIDKDIQKLTQCEIIDFSNNEIENLPLEMIHMKSLKELRIRGNKITHLPEFLGDMPFLERIEAGGNLIPNENKGRLVQILKQKNPKLQVDFKNDKR
;
A
#
# COMPACT_ATOMS: atom_id res chain seq x y z
N MET A 1 -5.18 8.17 -2.14
CA MET A 1 -5.24 7.25 -0.99
C MET A 1 -4.33 7.87 0.05
N PHE A 2 -4.74 7.98 1.31
CA PHE A 2 -3.89 8.54 2.36
C PHE A 2 -3.91 7.57 3.52
N ALA A 3 -2.73 7.18 3.99
CA ALA A 3 -2.59 6.51 5.27
C ALA A 3 -2.91 7.54 6.38
N TYR A 4 -4.10 7.46 6.98
CA TYR A 4 -4.43 8.33 8.10
C TYR A 4 -3.87 7.75 9.40
N TYR A 5 -3.21 8.61 10.19
CA TYR A 5 -2.94 8.38 11.60
C TYR A 5 -3.81 9.33 12.43
N HIS A 6 -4.95 8.84 12.89
CA HIS A 6 -5.79 9.58 13.83
C HIS A 6 -5.65 8.92 15.21
N ASP A 7 -4.92 9.61 16.09
CA ASP A 7 -4.93 9.42 17.55
C ASP A 7 -4.16 8.21 18.15
N GLU A 8 -3.95 8.24 19.46
CA GLU A 8 -3.15 7.36 20.34
C GLU A 8 -3.46 5.85 20.27
N LYS A 9 -4.37 5.42 19.38
CA LYS A 9 -4.82 4.03 19.19
C LYS A 9 -4.34 3.33 17.93
N ALA A 10 -3.49 3.96 17.11
CA ALA A 10 -2.71 3.29 16.05
C ALA A 10 -3.53 2.37 15.12
N SER A 11 -4.72 2.81 14.67
CA SER A 11 -5.42 2.14 13.56
C SER A 11 -4.94 2.74 12.24
N ILE A 12 -4.17 1.97 11.46
CA ILE A 12 -3.78 2.37 10.12
C ILE A 12 -4.98 2.11 9.20
N ILE A 13 -5.71 3.19 8.88
CA ILE A 13 -6.86 3.12 7.99
C ILE A 13 -6.40 3.54 6.60
N PHE A 14 -6.38 2.58 5.67
CA PHE A 14 -6.36 2.90 4.25
C PHE A 14 -7.82 2.97 3.77
N ASP A 15 -8.39 4.17 3.71
CA ASP A 15 -9.74 4.33 3.17
C ASP A 15 -9.72 4.22 1.63
N SER A 16 -10.68 3.47 1.11
CA SER A 16 -10.83 3.08 -0.31
C SER A 16 -11.73 4.02 -1.11
N LEU A 17 -12.07 5.18 -0.58
CA LEU A 17 -12.95 6.13 -1.25
C LEU A 17 -12.16 7.10 -2.13
N ASN A 18 -12.34 6.89 -3.43
CA ASN A 18 -12.08 7.80 -4.54
C ASN A 18 -12.21 9.28 -4.16
N SER A 19 -11.09 9.98 -4.10
CA SER A 19 -10.99 11.35 -4.54
C SER A 19 -9.66 11.47 -5.26
N SER A 20 -9.72 11.67 -6.57
CA SER A 20 -8.54 12.01 -7.35
C SER A 20 -7.83 13.20 -6.69
N ALA A 21 -6.50 13.29 -6.78
CA ALA A 21 -5.76 14.47 -6.28
C ALA A 21 -6.39 15.80 -6.78
N ILE A 22 -7.06 15.78 -7.93
CA ILE A 22 -7.79 16.90 -8.53
C ILE A 22 -8.96 17.43 -7.66
N GLU A 23 -9.61 16.59 -6.84
CA GLU A 23 -10.70 17.01 -5.95
C GLU A 23 -10.19 17.63 -4.63
N LEU A 24 -8.99 17.28 -4.20
CA LEU A 24 -8.32 17.84 -3.01
C LEU A 24 -7.50 19.10 -3.31
N TYR A 25 -7.19 19.37 -4.58
CA TYR A 25 -6.44 20.54 -5.04
C TYR A 25 -7.22 21.30 -6.12
N PRO A 26 -8.26 22.08 -5.76
CA PRO A 26 -9.10 22.81 -6.72
C PRO A 26 -8.33 23.86 -7.54
N GLU A 27 -7.17 24.32 -7.09
CA GLU A 27 -6.25 25.16 -7.87
C GLU A 27 -5.67 24.47 -9.13
N LEU A 28 -5.63 23.14 -9.19
CA LEU A 28 -5.22 22.41 -10.41
C LEU A 28 -6.21 22.58 -11.57
N LYS A 29 -7.46 23.01 -11.32
CA LYS A 29 -8.41 23.38 -12.39
C LYS A 29 -8.08 24.74 -13.02
N LYS A 30 -7.32 25.60 -12.34
CA LYS A 30 -7.12 27.00 -12.74
C LYS A 30 -5.87 27.26 -13.60
N SER A 31 -4.99 26.29 -13.82
CA SER A 31 -3.72 26.51 -14.54
C SER A 31 -3.76 26.24 -16.05
N ASN A 32 -4.91 25.88 -16.63
CA ASN A 32 -5.06 25.74 -18.08
C ASN A 32 -5.61 27.01 -18.75
N SER A 33 -4.94 28.14 -18.55
CA SER A 33 -5.05 29.27 -19.48
C SER A 33 -3.92 30.29 -19.27
N ASN A 34 -2.91 30.22 -20.14
CA ASN A 34 -1.93 31.27 -20.48
C ASN A 34 -1.01 31.73 -19.31
N SER A 35 0.32 31.76 -19.40
CA SER A 35 1.20 31.95 -20.54
C SER A 35 2.65 31.75 -20.07
N ASN A 36 3.50 31.28 -20.99
CA ASN A 36 4.94 31.54 -21.09
C ASN A 36 5.78 31.53 -19.80
N LEU A 37 6.34 30.36 -19.47
CA LEU A 37 7.62 30.30 -18.75
C LEU A 37 8.56 29.36 -19.51
N THR A 38 9.39 29.99 -20.33
CA THR A 38 10.62 29.44 -20.89
C THR A 38 11.64 29.22 -19.77
N ASP A 39 12.53 28.25 -20.05
CA ASP A 39 13.83 28.03 -19.44
C ASP A 39 13.88 27.43 -18.02
N SER A 40 14.59 26.30 -17.97
CA SER A 40 15.08 25.58 -16.80
C SER A 40 15.71 26.53 -15.78
N LYS A 41 14.96 26.91 -14.74
CA LYS A 41 15.54 27.46 -13.54
C LYS A 41 16.03 26.30 -12.67
N ASN A 42 17.36 26.20 -12.53
CA ASN A 42 17.98 25.44 -11.45
C ASN A 42 17.62 26.15 -10.13
N TYR A 43 16.55 25.71 -9.47
CA TYR A 43 16.33 26.06 -8.08
C TYR A 43 17.35 25.29 -7.25
N SER A 44 18.20 26.01 -6.51
CA SER A 44 18.91 25.39 -5.40
C SER A 44 17.87 24.82 -4.41
N ASP A 45 18.21 23.75 -3.70
CA ASP A 45 17.35 23.14 -2.67
C ASP A 45 16.76 24.15 -1.68
N ALA A 46 17.41 25.31 -1.50
CA ALA A 46 16.99 26.40 -0.64
C ALA A 46 15.70 27.12 -1.08
N ASN A 47 15.33 27.08 -2.37
CA ASN A 47 14.19 27.82 -2.90
C ASN A 47 12.89 26.99 -2.98
N ILE A 48 12.95 25.70 -2.63
CA ILE A 48 11.78 24.81 -2.70
C ILE A 48 10.98 24.93 -1.40
N VAL A 49 9.74 25.39 -1.51
CA VAL A 49 8.86 25.61 -0.35
C VAL A 49 8.01 24.37 -0.11
N TRP A 50 8.35 23.61 0.92
CA TRP A 50 7.53 22.48 1.38
C TRP A 50 6.20 22.95 1.95
N ARG A 51 5.14 22.17 1.77
CA ARG A 51 3.86 22.38 2.46
C ARG A 51 3.85 21.56 3.75
N TYR A 52 3.49 22.17 4.87
CA TYR A 52 3.46 21.51 6.17
C TYR A 52 2.08 21.65 6.84
N ASP A 53 1.49 20.51 7.21
CA ASP A 53 0.30 20.42 8.05
C ASP A 53 0.76 20.23 9.50
N GLU A 54 0.61 21.28 10.32
CA GLU A 54 1.04 21.31 11.72
C GLU A 54 0.26 20.36 12.62
N GLU A 55 -1.03 20.14 12.34
CA GLU A 55 -1.90 19.28 13.15
C GLU A 55 -1.52 17.82 12.95
N ARG A 56 -1.31 17.43 11.70
CA ARG A 56 -0.93 16.05 11.33
C ARG A 56 0.57 15.79 11.36
N LYS A 57 1.37 16.85 11.47
CA LYS A 57 2.83 16.81 11.29
C LYS A 57 3.22 16.18 9.94
N ARG A 58 2.47 16.51 8.89
CA ARG A 58 2.64 15.99 7.52
C ARG A 58 3.37 17.01 6.67
N LEU A 59 4.49 16.60 6.07
CA LEU A 59 5.31 17.42 5.19
C LEU A 59 5.18 16.93 3.75
N MET A 60 4.93 17.83 2.82
CA MET A 60 4.60 17.50 1.43
C MET A 60 5.49 18.26 0.45
N LEU A 61 6.09 17.51 -0.48
CA LEU A 61 6.85 18.07 -1.59
C LEU A 61 5.86 18.54 -2.67
N PRO A 62 5.73 19.85 -2.94
CA PRO A 62 4.73 20.36 -3.87
C PRO A 62 4.98 19.89 -5.32
N ASN A 63 3.92 19.61 -6.07
CA ASN A 63 4.00 19.21 -7.48
C ASN A 63 3.91 20.41 -8.46
N ILE A 64 4.56 21.52 -8.12
CA ILE A 64 4.41 22.80 -8.84
C ILE A 64 5.33 22.85 -10.08
N GLU A 65 6.46 22.16 -10.07
CA GLU A 65 7.45 22.22 -11.13
C GLU A 65 7.98 20.83 -11.49
N ARG A 66 7.51 20.27 -12.60
CA ARG A 66 8.11 19.16 -13.37
C ARG A 66 8.94 18.17 -12.53
N GLU A 67 8.20 17.33 -11.81
CA GLU A 67 8.59 16.01 -11.29
C GLU A 67 10.05 15.92 -10.77
N TYR A 68 10.26 16.19 -9.47
CA TYR A 68 11.60 16.16 -8.86
C TYR A 68 12.30 14.81 -9.09
N LYS A 69 13.56 14.85 -9.54
CA LYS A 69 14.40 13.65 -9.69
C LYS A 69 15.12 13.26 -8.40
N SER A 70 15.23 14.19 -7.46
CA SER A 70 15.84 14.02 -6.15
C SER A 70 15.04 14.80 -5.10
N VAL A 71 15.03 14.31 -3.86
CA VAL A 71 14.33 14.99 -2.75
C VAL A 71 15.14 16.21 -2.29
N PRO A 72 14.57 17.42 -2.29
CA PRO A 72 15.25 18.63 -1.80
C PRO A 72 15.58 18.53 -0.31
N LEU A 73 16.84 18.78 0.08
CA LEU A 73 17.29 18.44 1.43
C LEU A 73 16.77 19.35 2.55
N ASN A 74 16.12 20.47 2.23
CA ASN A 74 15.58 21.40 3.22
C ASN A 74 14.36 20.87 4.00
N PHE A 75 13.85 19.65 3.71
CA PHE A 75 12.87 18.98 4.57
C PHE A 75 13.39 18.76 6.00
N VAL A 76 14.70 18.72 6.19
CA VAL A 76 15.33 18.55 7.51
C VAL A 76 15.01 19.68 8.48
N ASN A 77 14.57 20.84 7.96
CA ASN A 77 14.12 21.97 8.76
C ASN A 77 12.77 21.73 9.45
N PHE A 78 12.12 20.58 9.20
CA PHE A 78 10.87 20.16 9.81
C PHE A 78 11.07 18.88 10.65
N PRO A 79 11.87 18.91 11.74
CA PRO A 79 12.28 17.71 12.49
C PRO A 79 11.12 16.99 13.21
N LEU A 80 9.98 17.67 13.37
CA LEU A 80 8.77 17.10 13.97
C LEU A 80 7.90 16.33 12.96
N THR A 81 8.30 16.24 11.69
CA THR A 81 7.58 15.51 10.64
C THR A 81 7.33 14.06 11.05
N ARG A 82 6.06 13.66 11.04
CA ARG A 82 5.60 12.28 11.24
C ARG A 82 5.24 11.61 9.93
N GLU A 83 4.75 12.36 8.95
CA GLU A 83 4.43 11.82 7.63
C GLU A 83 5.14 12.64 6.54
N LEU A 84 5.88 11.97 5.66
CA LEU A 84 6.54 12.60 4.53
C LEU A 84 5.86 12.17 3.22
N ALA A 85 5.26 13.11 2.50
CA ALA A 85 4.60 12.86 1.22
C ALA A 85 5.44 13.40 0.06
N LEU A 86 5.88 12.48 -0.80
CA LEU A 86 6.74 12.71 -1.96
C LEU A 86 6.05 12.19 -3.23
N GLU A 87 4.81 12.62 -3.45
CA GLU A 87 3.92 12.06 -4.48
C GLU A 87 4.13 12.70 -5.85
N TYR A 88 4.01 11.89 -6.92
CA TYR A 88 3.97 12.32 -8.32
C TYR A 88 5.21 13.09 -8.79
N HIS A 89 6.38 12.47 -8.61
CA HIS A 89 7.68 12.99 -9.03
C HIS A 89 8.46 11.93 -9.85
N LEU A 90 9.75 12.16 -10.10
CA LEU A 90 10.64 11.20 -10.80
C LEU A 90 11.66 10.57 -9.84
N LEU A 91 11.29 10.38 -8.57
CA LEU A 91 12.21 9.88 -7.56
C LEU A 91 12.53 8.40 -7.80
N LYS A 92 13.82 8.07 -7.69
CA LYS A 92 14.33 6.69 -7.76
C LYS A 92 14.96 6.23 -6.46
N GLU A 93 15.35 7.20 -5.64
CA GLU A 93 16.05 7.00 -4.37
C GLU A 93 15.62 8.07 -3.36
N LEU A 94 15.96 7.82 -2.11
CA LEU A 94 15.70 8.72 -0.99
C LEU A 94 17.05 9.08 -0.34
N PRO A 95 17.26 10.34 0.09
CA PRO A 95 18.54 10.79 0.63
C PRO A 95 18.78 10.27 2.07
N GLU A 96 20.06 10.12 2.45
CA GLU A 96 20.46 9.68 3.82
C GLU A 96 19.93 10.62 4.92
N GLN A 97 19.71 11.89 4.60
CA GLN A 97 19.15 12.91 5.46
C GLN A 97 17.76 12.52 5.99
N LEU A 98 17.06 11.57 5.37
CA LEU A 98 15.79 11.03 5.87
C LEU A 98 15.93 10.47 7.30
N LEU A 99 17.11 9.95 7.66
CA LEU A 99 17.40 9.42 9.00
C LEU A 99 17.43 10.50 10.10
N LEU A 100 17.43 11.79 9.73
CA LEU A 100 17.33 12.90 10.67
C LEU A 100 15.89 13.08 11.17
N LEU A 101 14.88 12.62 10.42
CA LEU A 101 13.48 12.65 10.84
C LEU A 101 13.20 11.50 11.82
N LYS A 102 13.63 11.65 13.08
CA LYS A 102 13.50 10.61 14.13
C LYS A 102 12.05 10.20 14.43
N ASN A 103 11.09 11.06 14.10
CA ASN A 103 9.67 10.86 14.34
C ASN A 103 8.91 10.39 13.10
N ILE A 104 9.58 10.08 11.98
CA ILE A 104 8.91 9.63 10.76
C ILE A 104 8.21 8.29 11.02
N TYR A 105 6.89 8.31 10.84
CA TYR A 105 5.97 7.22 11.07
C TYR A 105 5.38 6.71 9.76
N GLY A 106 5.12 7.60 8.81
CA GLY A 106 4.58 7.28 7.50
C GLY A 106 5.38 7.94 6.37
N ILE A 107 5.46 7.26 5.23
CA ILE A 107 5.98 7.85 3.99
C ILE A 107 5.07 7.49 2.81
N VAL A 108 4.78 8.48 1.98
CA VAL A 108 3.98 8.33 0.77
C VAL A 108 4.86 8.65 -0.44
N LEU A 109 5.03 7.66 -1.31
CA LEU A 109 5.91 7.66 -2.48
C LEU A 109 5.14 7.41 -3.78
N THR A 110 3.82 7.61 -3.76
CA THR A 110 2.92 7.33 -4.88
C THR A 110 3.34 8.06 -6.15
N GLY A 111 3.35 7.37 -7.29
CA GLY A 111 3.62 7.99 -8.59
C GLY A 111 5.09 8.43 -8.76
N ASN A 112 6.04 7.52 -8.56
CA ASN A 112 7.47 7.78 -8.74
C ASN A 112 8.11 6.69 -9.63
N GLU A 113 9.44 6.62 -9.67
CA GLU A 113 10.20 5.65 -10.46
C GLU A 113 10.94 4.60 -9.63
N PHE A 114 10.52 4.35 -8.39
CA PHE A 114 11.15 3.37 -7.51
C PHE A 114 11.03 1.95 -8.09
N SER A 115 12.17 1.26 -8.23
CA SER A 115 12.22 -0.14 -8.69
C SER A 115 12.31 -1.16 -7.54
N PHE A 116 12.60 -0.66 -6.34
CA PHE A 116 12.68 -1.40 -5.08
C PHE A 116 12.20 -0.50 -3.95
N ILE A 117 11.77 -1.09 -2.82
CA ILE A 117 11.53 -0.33 -1.60
C ILE A 117 12.89 0.25 -1.16
N PRO A 118 13.04 1.57 -0.97
CA PRO A 118 14.34 2.17 -0.67
C PRO A 118 14.96 1.64 0.62
N GLU A 119 16.22 1.21 0.57
CA GLU A 119 16.91 0.59 1.72
C GLU A 119 17.04 1.52 2.93
N ILE A 120 17.05 2.84 2.71
CA ILE A 120 17.06 3.83 3.79
C ILE A 120 15.87 3.65 4.74
N LEU A 121 14.71 3.20 4.24
CA LEU A 121 13.50 2.99 5.04
C LEU A 121 13.67 1.85 6.04
N TYR A 122 14.59 0.92 5.80
CA TYR A 122 14.87 -0.19 6.72
C TYR A 122 15.53 0.33 8.01
N ARG A 123 16.23 1.46 7.92
CA ARG A 123 16.90 2.15 9.03
C ARG A 123 16.03 3.19 9.72
N CYS A 124 14.84 3.50 9.18
CA CYS A 124 13.87 4.37 9.83
C CYS A 124 13.11 3.58 10.91
N THR A 125 13.67 3.51 12.13
CA THR A 125 13.17 2.67 13.23
C THR A 125 11.76 3.02 13.72
N SER A 126 11.32 4.25 13.50
CA SER A 126 9.99 4.74 13.88
C SER A 126 8.92 4.51 12.79
N LEU A 127 9.34 4.10 11.59
CA LEU A 127 8.47 3.97 10.42
C LEU A 127 7.51 2.79 10.58
N LYS A 128 6.22 3.02 10.35
CA LYS A 128 5.15 2.04 10.49
C LYS A 128 4.29 1.89 9.25
N ALA A 129 4.22 2.90 8.39
CA ALA A 129 3.43 2.86 7.17
C ALA A 129 4.26 3.28 5.95
N ILE A 130 4.16 2.51 4.87
CA ILE A 130 4.70 2.86 3.55
C ILE A 130 3.58 2.76 2.53
N GLU A 131 3.34 3.84 1.81
CA GLU A 131 2.58 3.84 0.56
C GLU A 131 3.55 4.09 -0.59
N ILE A 132 3.68 3.14 -1.53
CA ILE A 132 4.58 3.22 -2.69
C ILE A 132 3.84 2.75 -3.94
N THR A 133 2.62 3.26 -4.12
CA THR A 133 1.77 2.86 -5.24
C THR A 133 2.22 3.50 -6.55
N THR A 134 1.84 2.93 -7.68
CA THR A 134 2.11 3.53 -9.01
C THR A 134 3.62 3.79 -9.20
N ASN A 135 4.41 2.74 -9.06
CA ASN A 135 5.86 2.74 -9.17
C ASN A 135 6.31 1.56 -10.06
N LYS A 136 7.61 1.21 -10.04
CA LYS A 136 8.19 0.16 -10.88
C LYS A 136 8.71 -1.03 -10.04
N LEU A 137 8.14 -1.26 -8.86
CA LEU A 137 8.58 -2.34 -7.97
C LEU A 137 8.37 -3.70 -8.63
N LYS A 138 9.39 -4.57 -8.55
CA LYS A 138 9.34 -5.92 -9.13
C LYS A 138 9.34 -7.04 -8.10
N GLN A 139 9.81 -6.76 -6.89
CA GLN A 139 9.97 -7.74 -5.82
C GLN A 139 10.01 -7.06 -4.44
N PHE A 140 9.73 -7.84 -3.40
CA PHE A 140 9.96 -7.44 -2.01
C PHE A 140 11.44 -7.58 -1.64
N PRO A 141 11.92 -6.83 -0.62
CA PRO A 141 13.29 -6.94 -0.16
C PRO A 141 13.56 -8.18 0.69
N SER A 142 14.80 -8.66 0.68
CA SER A 142 15.24 -9.83 1.44
C SER A 142 15.37 -9.61 2.94
N MET A 143 15.64 -8.36 3.38
CA MET A 143 15.83 -8.02 4.80
C MET A 143 14.54 -7.63 5.52
N GLY A 144 13.48 -7.28 4.76
CA GLY A 144 12.21 -6.79 5.31
C GLY A 144 12.32 -5.47 6.07
N ILE A 145 11.20 -5.07 6.69
CA ILE A 145 11.10 -3.91 7.59
C ILE A 145 10.31 -4.40 8.81
N PRO A 146 10.97 -4.96 9.83
CA PRO A 146 10.29 -5.73 10.87
C PRO A 146 9.34 -4.90 11.72
N GLN A 147 9.52 -3.58 11.79
CA GLN A 147 8.64 -2.66 12.51
C GLN A 147 7.40 -2.24 11.71
N LEU A 148 7.36 -2.48 10.40
CA LEU A 148 6.32 -1.98 9.50
C LEU A 148 4.99 -2.67 9.77
N GLU A 149 3.94 -1.88 9.92
CA GLU A 149 2.59 -2.35 10.23
C GLU A 149 1.65 -2.23 9.02
N ALA A 150 1.95 -1.34 8.07
CA ALA A 150 1.14 -1.13 6.89
C ALA A 150 1.98 -0.91 5.63
N LEU A 151 1.59 -1.59 4.56
CA LEU A 151 2.27 -1.52 3.28
C LEU A 151 1.27 -1.52 2.13
N ASP A 152 1.30 -0.47 1.32
CA ASP A 152 0.60 -0.44 0.03
C ASP A 152 1.62 -0.35 -1.13
N VAL A 153 1.66 -1.41 -1.93
CA VAL A 153 2.48 -1.55 -3.13
C VAL A 153 1.62 -1.67 -4.39
N SER A 154 0.36 -1.25 -4.34
CA SER A 154 -0.58 -1.36 -5.47
C SER A 154 -0.09 -0.64 -6.72
N ASN A 155 -0.47 -1.12 -7.90
CA ASN A 155 -0.07 -0.57 -9.20
C ASN A 155 1.47 -0.58 -9.37
N ASN A 156 2.09 -1.73 -9.13
CA ASN A 156 3.51 -2.01 -9.41
C ASN A 156 3.62 -3.26 -10.31
N GLU A 157 4.83 -3.79 -10.55
CA GLU A 157 5.10 -4.96 -11.40
C GLU A 157 5.58 -6.18 -10.59
N ILE A 158 4.96 -6.42 -9.43
CA ILE A 158 5.37 -7.46 -8.50
C ILE A 158 4.77 -8.81 -8.92
N LYS A 159 5.58 -9.68 -9.52
CA LYS A 159 5.10 -10.98 -10.08
C LYS A 159 4.80 -12.05 -9.01
N ASN A 160 5.49 -12.00 -7.88
CA ASN A 160 5.32 -12.93 -6.75
C ASN A 160 5.62 -12.21 -5.42
N LEU A 161 5.18 -12.80 -4.31
CA LEU A 161 5.29 -12.22 -2.96
C LEU A 161 6.55 -12.68 -2.23
N LYS A 162 7.56 -13.23 -2.92
CA LYS A 162 8.78 -13.74 -2.29
C LYS A 162 9.43 -12.66 -1.42
N GLY A 163 9.64 -12.97 -0.14
CA GLY A 163 10.22 -12.05 0.83
C GLY A 163 9.17 -11.29 1.65
N ILE A 164 7.87 -11.45 1.36
CA ILE A 164 6.83 -10.80 2.14
C ILE A 164 6.86 -11.25 3.60
N GLY A 165 7.28 -12.49 3.86
CA GLY A 165 7.38 -13.02 5.21
C GLY A 165 8.43 -12.32 6.09
N ASN A 166 9.21 -11.39 5.55
CA ASN A 166 10.15 -10.56 6.33
C ASN A 166 9.48 -9.34 6.98
N PHE A 167 8.23 -9.02 6.62
CA PHE A 167 7.43 -7.95 7.23
C PHE A 167 6.61 -8.51 8.40
N ILE A 168 7.30 -9.01 9.43
CA ILE A 168 6.69 -9.83 10.50
C ILE A 168 5.65 -9.09 11.36
N SER A 169 5.69 -7.75 11.43
CA SER A 169 4.72 -6.94 12.18
C SER A 169 3.59 -6.39 11.30
N LEU A 170 3.52 -6.81 10.04
CA LEU A 170 2.55 -6.25 9.09
C LEU A 170 1.13 -6.62 9.51
N LYS A 171 0.29 -5.60 9.70
CA LYS A 171 -1.14 -5.70 10.00
C LYS A 171 -1.98 -5.54 8.74
N THR A 172 -1.51 -4.74 7.78
CA THR A 172 -2.25 -4.51 6.53
C THR A 172 -1.33 -4.50 5.32
N ILE A 173 -1.73 -5.23 4.29
CA ILE A 173 -1.04 -5.22 3.00
C ILE A 173 -1.98 -5.09 1.82
N PHE A 174 -1.70 -4.11 0.97
CA PHE A 174 -2.35 -3.94 -0.31
C PHE A 174 -1.34 -4.12 -1.44
N ALA A 175 -1.67 -5.00 -2.37
CA ALA A 175 -0.91 -5.25 -3.59
C ALA A 175 -1.87 -5.44 -4.76
N ARG A 176 -2.74 -4.44 -5.00
CA ARG A 176 -3.72 -4.46 -6.09
C ARG A 176 -3.04 -4.17 -7.42
N ASN A 177 -3.51 -4.74 -8.52
CA ASN A 177 -2.97 -4.44 -9.86
C ASN A 177 -1.44 -4.60 -9.96
N CYS A 178 -0.88 -5.69 -9.42
CA CYS A 178 0.57 -5.94 -9.41
C CYS A 178 1.03 -7.00 -10.41
N SER A 179 0.09 -7.62 -11.14
CA SER A 179 0.33 -8.83 -11.95
C SER A 179 0.86 -10.03 -11.13
N LEU A 180 0.43 -10.14 -9.87
CA LEU A 180 0.77 -11.28 -9.01
C LEU A 180 0.19 -12.57 -9.57
N LYS A 181 1.03 -13.59 -9.78
CA LYS A 181 0.59 -14.92 -10.25
C LYS A 181 0.42 -15.93 -9.14
N SER A 182 1.18 -15.77 -8.06
CA SER A 182 1.19 -16.69 -6.92
C SER A 182 1.48 -15.95 -5.63
N ILE A 183 0.98 -16.51 -4.53
CA ILE A 183 1.32 -16.13 -3.17
C ILE A 183 2.36 -17.14 -2.67
N ASP A 184 3.51 -16.66 -2.21
CA ASP A 184 4.59 -17.51 -1.71
C ASP A 184 4.30 -18.05 -0.31
N LYS A 185 4.88 -19.22 0.01
CA LYS A 185 4.66 -19.92 1.29
C LYS A 185 5.07 -19.11 2.54
N ASP A 186 5.94 -18.13 2.38
CA ASP A 186 6.40 -17.28 3.49
C ASP A 186 5.33 -16.32 3.99
N ILE A 187 4.18 -16.20 3.30
CA ILE A 187 2.98 -15.50 3.79
C ILE A 187 2.53 -15.99 5.17
N GLN A 188 2.79 -17.25 5.53
CA GLN A 188 2.48 -17.80 6.85
C GLN A 188 3.13 -17.05 8.01
N LYS A 189 4.22 -16.31 7.75
CA LYS A 189 4.93 -15.52 8.77
C LYS A 189 4.17 -14.25 9.16
N LEU A 190 3.20 -13.81 8.35
CA LEU A 190 2.37 -12.64 8.62
C LEU A 190 1.27 -12.95 9.65
N THR A 191 1.66 -13.37 10.85
CA THR A 191 0.73 -13.84 11.89
C THR A 191 -0.09 -12.70 12.50
N GLN A 192 0.38 -11.46 12.40
CA GLN A 192 -0.29 -10.24 12.85
C GLN A 192 -1.14 -9.57 11.76
N CYS A 193 -1.11 -10.08 10.52
CA CYS A 193 -1.81 -9.44 9.41
C CYS A 193 -3.31 -9.65 9.54
N GLU A 194 -4.04 -8.54 9.57
CA GLU A 194 -5.49 -8.48 9.72
C GLU A 194 -6.21 -8.26 8.40
N ILE A 195 -5.60 -7.53 7.46
CA ILE A 195 -6.23 -7.16 6.19
C ILE A 195 -5.25 -7.41 5.04
N ILE A 196 -5.68 -8.25 4.09
CA ILE A 196 -5.00 -8.47 2.82
C ILE A 196 -5.89 -7.99 1.68
N ASP A 197 -5.32 -7.23 0.76
CA ASP A 197 -5.94 -6.94 -0.53
C ASP A 197 -5.01 -7.24 -1.70
N PHE A 198 -5.29 -8.34 -2.39
CA PHE A 198 -4.61 -8.78 -3.60
C PHE A 198 -5.56 -8.74 -4.81
N SER A 199 -6.54 -7.82 -4.80
CA SER A 199 -7.50 -7.70 -5.89
C SER A 199 -6.84 -7.29 -7.22
N ASN A 200 -7.46 -7.68 -8.33
CA ASN A 200 -7.04 -7.38 -9.70
C ASN A 200 -5.61 -7.85 -9.98
N ASN A 201 -5.38 -9.14 -9.80
CA ASN A 201 -4.10 -9.80 -10.11
C ASN A 201 -4.36 -11.04 -10.98
N GLU A 202 -3.39 -11.93 -11.09
CA GLU A 202 -3.47 -13.17 -11.86
C GLU A 202 -3.33 -14.41 -10.98
N ILE A 203 -3.74 -14.31 -9.71
CA ILE A 203 -3.59 -15.40 -8.73
C ILE A 203 -4.55 -16.53 -9.11
N GLU A 204 -4.03 -17.75 -9.22
CA GLU A 204 -4.84 -18.94 -9.54
C GLU A 204 -5.24 -19.74 -8.31
N ASN A 205 -4.40 -19.73 -7.27
CA ASN A 205 -4.60 -20.54 -6.06
C ASN A 205 -4.15 -19.78 -4.80
N LEU A 206 -4.85 -20.02 -3.69
CA LEU A 206 -4.44 -19.58 -2.36
C LEU A 206 -3.63 -20.71 -1.68
N PRO A 207 -2.44 -20.44 -1.12
CA PRO A 207 -1.62 -21.46 -0.50
C PRO A 207 -2.16 -21.90 0.88
N LEU A 208 -2.00 -23.18 1.22
CA LEU A 208 -2.45 -23.75 2.50
C LEU A 208 -1.80 -23.03 3.70
N GLU A 209 -0.60 -22.51 3.50
CA GLU A 209 0.18 -21.73 4.45
C GLU A 209 -0.57 -20.53 5.05
N MET A 210 -1.58 -19.99 4.37
CA MET A 210 -2.45 -18.93 4.90
C MET A 210 -3.21 -19.35 6.16
N ILE A 211 -3.36 -20.66 6.44
CA ILE A 211 -3.97 -21.17 7.68
C ILE A 211 -3.24 -20.67 8.95
N HIS A 212 -1.97 -20.27 8.84
CA HIS A 212 -1.17 -19.75 9.95
C HIS A 212 -1.36 -18.25 10.20
N MET A 213 -2.07 -17.53 9.33
CA MET A 213 -2.34 -16.09 9.47
C MET A 213 -3.46 -15.87 10.50
N LYS A 214 -3.13 -16.10 11.78
CA LYS A 214 -4.11 -16.20 12.87
C LYS A 214 -4.83 -14.89 13.17
N SER A 215 -4.37 -13.74 12.70
CA SER A 215 -5.04 -12.45 12.92
C SER A 215 -5.88 -12.00 11.74
N LEU A 216 -5.91 -12.74 10.62
CA LEU A 216 -6.56 -12.29 9.38
C LEU A 216 -8.07 -12.15 9.58
N LYS A 217 -8.58 -10.95 9.36
CA LYS A 217 -10.00 -10.57 9.43
C LYS A 217 -10.63 -10.40 8.06
N GLU A 218 -9.86 -9.87 7.12
CA GLU A 218 -10.36 -9.56 5.79
C GLU A 218 -9.40 -9.98 4.68
N LEU A 219 -9.92 -10.75 3.72
CA LEU A 219 -9.22 -11.21 2.54
C LEU A 219 -9.93 -10.73 1.27
N ARG A 220 -9.34 -9.77 0.56
CA ARG A 220 -9.83 -9.30 -0.73
C ARG A 220 -8.97 -9.85 -1.86
N ILE A 221 -9.58 -10.62 -2.74
CA ILE A 221 -8.95 -11.33 -3.86
C ILE A 221 -9.81 -11.20 -5.12
N ARG A 222 -10.53 -10.08 -5.24
CA ARG A 222 -11.42 -9.84 -6.38
C ARG A 222 -10.61 -9.79 -7.69
N GLY A 223 -11.22 -10.10 -8.84
CA GLY A 223 -10.58 -9.94 -10.14
C GLY A 223 -9.28 -10.74 -10.30
N ASN A 224 -9.26 -11.98 -9.85
CA ASN A 224 -8.14 -12.92 -10.01
C ASN A 224 -8.54 -14.10 -10.91
N LYS A 225 -7.69 -15.12 -11.02
CA LYS A 225 -7.92 -16.34 -11.81
C LYS A 225 -8.27 -17.55 -10.93
N ILE A 226 -8.79 -17.31 -9.73
CA ILE A 226 -9.04 -18.37 -8.75
C ILE A 226 -10.23 -19.23 -9.20
N THR A 227 -10.06 -20.55 -9.23
CA THR A 227 -11.13 -21.48 -9.62
C THR A 227 -11.90 -22.04 -8.42
N HIS A 228 -11.27 -22.09 -7.24
CA HIS A 228 -11.86 -22.60 -6.01
C HIS A 228 -11.28 -21.87 -4.79
N LEU A 229 -12.09 -21.68 -3.75
CA LEU A 229 -11.60 -21.24 -2.44
C LEU A 229 -11.30 -22.45 -1.57
N PRO A 230 -10.16 -22.50 -0.88
CA PRO A 230 -9.81 -23.63 -0.03
C PRO A 230 -10.62 -23.64 1.27
N GLU A 231 -10.99 -24.84 1.73
CA GLU A 231 -11.85 -25.02 2.92
C GLU A 231 -11.22 -24.54 4.22
N PHE A 232 -9.88 -24.46 4.30
CA PHE A 232 -9.18 -23.98 5.49
C PHE A 232 -9.53 -22.54 5.86
N LEU A 233 -10.03 -21.74 4.91
CA LEU A 233 -10.49 -20.37 5.20
C LEU A 233 -11.63 -20.37 6.23
N GLY A 234 -12.43 -21.44 6.28
CA GLY A 234 -13.45 -21.62 7.32
C GLY A 234 -12.86 -21.94 8.70
N ASP A 235 -11.63 -22.45 8.78
CA ASP A 235 -10.95 -22.77 10.03
C ASP A 235 -10.19 -21.56 10.62
N MET A 236 -10.20 -20.41 9.93
CA MET A 236 -9.52 -19.19 10.38
C MET A 236 -10.39 -18.43 11.41
N PRO A 237 -9.93 -18.31 12.67
CA PRO A 237 -10.82 -17.96 13.80
C PRO A 237 -11.34 -16.51 13.77
N PHE A 238 -10.58 -15.59 13.17
CA PHE A 238 -10.95 -14.18 13.09
C PHE A 238 -11.34 -13.73 11.69
N LEU A 239 -11.36 -14.64 10.70
CA LEU A 239 -11.72 -14.27 9.34
C LEU A 239 -13.21 -13.92 9.29
N GLU A 240 -13.50 -12.67 8.97
CA GLU A 240 -14.86 -12.11 8.97
C GLU A 240 -15.36 -11.88 7.55
N ARG A 241 -14.48 -11.56 6.61
CA ARG A 241 -14.85 -11.20 5.23
C ARG A 241 -13.88 -11.78 4.19
N ILE A 242 -14.46 -12.40 3.17
CA ILE A 242 -13.79 -12.78 1.92
C ILE A 242 -14.49 -12.06 0.77
N GLU A 243 -13.72 -11.35 -0.04
CA GLU A 243 -14.21 -10.77 -1.28
C GLU A 243 -13.54 -11.43 -2.48
N ALA A 244 -14.30 -12.27 -3.19
CA ALA A 244 -13.82 -13.14 -4.26
C ALA A 244 -14.57 -12.93 -5.59
N GLY A 245 -15.26 -11.80 -5.76
CA GLY A 245 -15.88 -11.43 -7.04
C GLY A 245 -14.88 -11.37 -8.19
N GLY A 246 -15.32 -11.66 -9.42
CA GLY A 246 -14.48 -11.54 -10.61
C GLY A 246 -13.43 -12.64 -10.77
N ASN A 247 -13.59 -13.76 -10.07
CA ASN A 247 -12.77 -14.96 -10.20
C ASN A 247 -13.41 -16.00 -11.15
N LEU A 248 -12.69 -17.09 -11.41
CA LEU A 248 -13.10 -18.21 -12.27
C LEU A 248 -13.80 -19.34 -11.49
N ILE A 249 -14.46 -19.01 -10.38
CA ILE A 249 -15.22 -19.98 -9.57
C ILE A 249 -16.54 -20.32 -10.28
N PRO A 250 -16.80 -21.60 -10.63
CA PRO A 250 -18.05 -21.99 -11.28
C PRO A 250 -19.27 -21.61 -10.45
N ASN A 251 -20.32 -21.08 -11.09
CA ASN A 251 -21.48 -20.54 -10.39
C ASN A 251 -22.21 -21.61 -9.56
N GLU A 252 -22.29 -22.82 -10.10
CA GLU A 252 -22.83 -24.02 -9.46
C GLU A 252 -22.08 -24.41 -8.18
N ASN A 253 -20.79 -24.05 -8.06
CA ASN A 253 -19.97 -24.39 -6.90
C ASN A 253 -20.02 -23.32 -5.79
N LYS A 254 -20.34 -22.07 -6.12
CA LYS A 254 -20.32 -20.93 -5.17
C LYS A 254 -21.20 -21.19 -3.95
N GLY A 255 -22.41 -21.71 -4.13
CA GLY A 255 -23.35 -21.98 -3.03
C GLY A 255 -22.82 -23.05 -2.05
N ARG A 256 -22.32 -24.17 -2.58
CA ARG A 256 -21.73 -25.25 -1.79
C ARG A 256 -20.49 -24.78 -1.03
N LEU A 257 -19.61 -24.01 -1.68
CA LEU A 257 -18.42 -23.42 -1.05
C LEU A 257 -18.80 -22.55 0.16
N VAL A 258 -19.79 -21.66 0.01
CA VAL A 258 -20.24 -20.80 1.12
C VAL A 258 -20.80 -21.63 2.26
N GLN A 259 -21.55 -22.69 1.99
CA GLN A 259 -22.07 -23.59 3.02
C GLN A 259 -20.94 -24.26 3.81
N ILE A 260 -19.92 -24.81 3.13
CA ILE A 260 -18.77 -25.47 3.77
C ILE A 260 -18.01 -24.47 4.66
N LEU A 261 -17.72 -23.29 4.14
CA LEU A 261 -16.98 -22.27 4.90
C LEU A 261 -17.79 -21.78 6.12
N LYS A 262 -19.10 -21.57 5.97
CA LYS A 262 -19.97 -21.14 7.07
C LYS A 262 -20.27 -22.22 8.10
N GLN A 263 -20.17 -23.50 7.75
CA GLN A 263 -20.28 -24.59 8.72
C GLN A 263 -19.17 -24.50 9.78
N LYS A 264 -17.98 -24.05 9.38
CA LYS A 264 -16.81 -23.88 10.24
C LYS A 264 -16.74 -22.50 10.89
N ASN A 265 -17.13 -21.45 10.15
CA ASN A 265 -17.18 -20.07 10.63
C ASN A 265 -18.53 -19.41 10.27
N PRO A 266 -19.55 -19.50 11.14
CA PRO A 266 -20.90 -19.01 10.84
C PRO A 266 -21.02 -17.51 10.59
N LYS A 267 -20.08 -16.71 11.09
CA LYS A 267 -20.07 -15.24 10.93
C LYS A 267 -19.40 -14.78 9.64
N LEU A 268 -18.67 -15.67 8.95
CA LEU A 268 -17.91 -15.36 7.75
C LEU A 268 -18.82 -14.86 6.63
N GLN A 269 -18.50 -13.67 6.12
CA GLN A 269 -19.14 -13.08 4.95
C GLN A 269 -18.30 -13.42 3.72
N VAL A 270 -18.90 -14.03 2.71
CA VAL A 270 -18.25 -14.34 1.43
C VAL A 270 -19.02 -13.63 0.33
N ASP A 271 -18.35 -12.70 -0.35
CA ASP A 271 -18.93 -11.94 -1.46
C ASP A 271 -18.30 -12.36 -2.80
N PHE A 272 -19.15 -12.70 -3.76
CA PHE A 272 -18.77 -13.01 -5.14
C PHE A 272 -19.24 -11.95 -6.14
N LYS A 273 -19.78 -10.82 -5.69
CA LYS A 273 -20.19 -9.72 -6.55
C LYS A 273 -18.98 -9.06 -7.19
N ASN A 274 -19.08 -8.80 -8.48
CA ASN A 274 -18.15 -7.89 -9.15
C ASN A 274 -18.66 -6.49 -8.85
N ASP A 275 -17.85 -5.63 -8.22
CA ASP A 275 -18.14 -4.20 -8.28
C ASP A 275 -17.87 -3.74 -9.70
N LYS A 276 -18.93 -3.76 -10.53
CA LYS A 276 -19.01 -2.89 -11.69
C LYS A 276 -19.41 -1.52 -11.18
N ARG A 277 -18.43 -0.62 -11.02
CA ARG A 277 -18.62 0.82 -11.19
C ARG A 277 -17.41 1.38 -11.90
#